data_AF-A0A6I5RHT7-F1
#
_entry.id   AF-A0A6I5RHT7-F1
#
_cell.length_a   1.000
_cell.length_b   1.000
_cell.length_c   1.000
_cell.angle_alpha   90.00
_cell.angle_beta   90.00
_cell.angle_gamma   90.00
#
_symmetry.space_group_name_H-M   'P 1'
#
loop_
_entity.id
_entity.type
_entity.pdbx_description
1 polymer ?
#
loop_
_entity_poly.entity_id
_entity_poly.type
_entity_poly.pdbx_seq_one_letter_code
_entity_poly.pdbx_strand_id
1 'polypeptide(L)'
;MGVHPPPLLEAQGQVGFNNVILDIDGHVRRSILFWQVEEKTHRSFALQLVLAYLEAEGRGMAISPTDPNSILLGDTPLPSLQPNSGSYVGVDAGGYQILHLPRQNPQPFEMVSLTKLMRGDIDADLFRDRIVLIGSTAASLKDFFMTAHTDSLAGSARPISGVELQGHFISQLLRVALDGRSPVRFLSDPLEIV
;
A
#
# COMPACT_ATOMS: atom_id res chain seq x y z
N MET A 1 20.94 1.26 -2.39
CA MET A 1 20.92 0.38 -3.58
C MET A 1 19.90 -0.73 -3.34
N GLY A 2 19.01 -0.96 -4.30
CA GLY A 2 17.97 -1.99 -4.23
C GLY A 2 18.36 -3.28 -4.97
N VAL A 3 17.44 -4.24 -4.99
CA VAL A 3 17.57 -5.47 -5.79
C VAL A 3 17.11 -5.19 -7.22
N HIS A 4 17.90 -5.58 -8.22
CA HIS A 4 17.51 -5.41 -9.63
C HIS A 4 16.28 -6.28 -9.95
N PRO A 5 15.31 -5.75 -10.71
CA PRO A 5 14.15 -6.52 -11.09
C PRO A 5 14.50 -7.58 -12.16
N PRO A 6 13.64 -8.60 -12.34
CA PRO A 6 13.74 -9.50 -13.49
C PRO A 6 13.65 -8.71 -14.81
N PRO A 7 14.62 -8.83 -15.73
CA PRO A 7 14.68 -7.99 -16.94
C PRO A 7 13.44 -8.07 -17.82
N LEU A 8 12.81 -9.24 -17.90
CA LEU A 8 11.59 -9.44 -18.69
C LEU A 8 10.41 -8.62 -18.13
N LEU A 9 10.23 -8.61 -16.80
CA LEU A 9 9.16 -7.85 -16.16
C LEU A 9 9.43 -6.35 -16.22
N GLU A 10 10.70 -5.95 -16.08
CA GLU A 10 11.12 -4.55 -16.20
C GLU A 10 10.82 -4.00 -17.60
N ALA A 11 11.17 -4.75 -18.66
CA ALA A 11 10.88 -4.36 -20.03
C ALA A 11 9.37 -4.21 -20.32
N GLN A 12 8.52 -4.89 -19.55
CA GLN A 12 7.05 -4.82 -19.66
C GLN A 12 6.42 -3.80 -18.72
N GLY A 13 7.21 -3.07 -17.92
CA GLY A 13 6.68 -2.16 -16.91
C GLY A 13 5.91 -2.86 -15.77
N GLN A 14 6.10 -4.16 -15.59
CA GLN A 14 5.40 -5.00 -14.59
C GLN A 14 6.18 -5.10 -13.28
N VAL A 15 6.90 -4.04 -12.94
CA VAL A 15 7.73 -3.94 -11.74
C VAL A 15 7.26 -2.74 -10.94
N GLY A 16 7.16 -2.94 -9.63
CA GLY A 16 6.98 -1.86 -8.66
C GLY A 16 7.81 -2.13 -7.41
N PHE A 17 8.25 -1.06 -6.75
CA PHE A 17 9.05 -1.20 -5.53
C PHE A 17 8.15 -1.59 -4.34
N ASN A 18 8.70 -2.34 -3.38
CA ASN A 18 7.99 -2.76 -2.17
C ASN A 18 8.54 -2.11 -0.89
N ASN A 19 9.32 -1.03 -1.03
CA ASN A 19 9.88 -0.28 0.09
C ASN A 19 8.79 0.17 1.08
N VAL A 20 9.12 0.04 2.36
CA VAL A 20 8.26 0.42 3.48
C VAL A 20 8.97 1.50 4.28
N ILE A 21 8.23 2.51 4.73
CA ILE A 21 8.73 3.56 5.60
C ILE A 21 8.24 3.27 7.02
N LEU A 22 9.17 3.22 7.96
CA LEU A 22 8.87 3.07 9.38
C LEU A 22 8.80 4.45 10.01
N ASP A 23 7.82 4.65 10.89
CA ASP A 23 7.82 5.77 11.82
C ASP A 23 8.87 5.54 12.92
N ILE A 24 9.13 6.57 13.73
CA ILE A 24 10.19 6.57 14.75
C ILE A 24 10.06 5.43 15.77
N ASP A 25 8.84 4.93 15.98
CA ASP A 25 8.51 3.83 16.88
C ASP A 25 8.46 2.46 16.19
N GLY A 26 8.90 2.37 14.93
CA GLY A 26 8.99 1.13 14.16
C GLY A 26 7.67 0.69 13.50
N HIS A 27 6.60 1.48 13.58
CA HIS A 27 5.33 1.14 12.95
C HIS A 27 5.21 1.67 11.53
N VAL A 28 4.51 0.91 10.69
CA VAL A 28 4.10 1.32 9.36
C VAL A 28 2.77 2.05 9.45
N ARG A 29 2.80 3.37 9.32
CA ARG A 29 1.61 4.23 9.23
C ARG A 29 1.54 5.02 7.93
N ARG A 30 2.54 4.86 7.06
CA ARG A 30 2.65 5.53 5.77
C ARG A 30 2.93 4.52 4.66
N SER A 31 2.42 4.79 3.48
CA SER A 31 2.79 4.08 2.25
C SER A 31 3.29 5.06 1.22
N ILE A 32 4.37 4.71 0.52
CA ILE A 32 4.92 5.50 -0.59
C ILE A 32 4.40 4.95 -1.92
N LEU A 33 3.76 5.80 -2.72
CA LEU A 33 3.16 5.45 -4.00
C LEU A 33 4.11 5.67 -5.16
N PHE A 34 4.86 6.77 -5.11
CA PHE A 34 5.87 7.15 -6.09
C PHE A 34 7.18 7.47 -5.40
N TRP A 35 8.28 7.08 -6.03
CA TRP A 35 9.63 7.41 -5.62
C TRP A 35 10.41 7.90 -6.84
N GLN A 36 11.18 8.98 -6.71
CA GLN A 36 12.08 9.44 -7.78
C GLN A 36 13.53 9.05 -7.49
N VAL A 37 14.15 8.29 -8.39
CA VAL A 37 15.57 7.90 -8.34
C VAL A 37 16.21 8.25 -9.68
N GLU A 38 17.32 8.98 -9.67
CA GLU A 38 18.08 9.32 -10.90
C GLU A 38 17.16 9.85 -12.02
N GLU A 39 16.29 10.81 -11.66
CA GLU A 39 15.29 11.42 -12.55
C GLU A 39 14.16 10.50 -13.06
N LYS A 40 14.17 9.22 -12.69
CA LYS A 40 13.10 8.27 -13.04
C LYS A 40 12.09 8.16 -11.91
N THR A 41 10.80 8.23 -12.28
CA THR A 41 9.71 7.97 -11.36
C THR A 41 9.40 6.48 -11.34
N HIS A 42 9.51 5.87 -10.16
CA HIS A 42 9.12 4.50 -9.90
C HIS A 42 7.77 4.48 -9.19
N ARG A 43 6.97 3.47 -9.47
CA ARG A 43 5.68 3.21 -8.80
C ARG A 43 5.86 2.09 -7.78
N SER A 44 5.11 2.16 -6.69
CA SER A 44 5.05 1.06 -5.72
C SER A 44 4.38 -0.16 -6.35
N PHE A 45 4.73 -1.34 -5.84
CA PHE A 45 4.12 -2.61 -6.21
C PHE A 45 2.60 -2.59 -6.00
N ALA A 46 2.15 -2.09 -4.84
CA ALA A 46 0.73 -1.93 -4.53
C ALA A 46 0.02 -1.04 -5.55
N LEU A 47 0.59 0.12 -5.90
CA LEU A 47 -0.02 1.02 -6.88
C LEU A 47 -0.06 0.38 -8.28
N GLN A 48 0.99 -0.31 -8.71
CA GLN A 48 1.02 -0.97 -10.03
C GLN A 48 -0.12 -1.98 -10.19
N LEU A 49 -0.35 -2.82 -9.18
CA LEU A 49 -1.45 -3.80 -9.21
C LEU A 49 -2.83 -3.13 -9.20
N VAL A 50 -2.99 -2.06 -8.42
CA VAL A 50 -4.25 -1.31 -8.38
C VAL A 50 -4.53 -0.66 -9.73
N LEU A 51 -3.54 -0.03 -10.37
CA LEU A 51 -3.73 0.60 -11.68
C LEU A 51 -4.08 -0.44 -12.75
N ALA A 52 -3.42 -1.60 -12.75
CA ALA A 52 -3.74 -2.68 -13.67
C ALA A 52 -5.18 -3.21 -13.48
N TYR A 53 -5.64 -3.32 -12.23
CA TYR A 53 -7.02 -3.70 -11.93
C TYR A 53 -8.01 -2.61 -12.38
N LEU A 54 -7.73 -1.35 -12.07
CA LEU A 54 -8.62 -0.23 -12.42
C LEU A 54 -8.72 -0.02 -13.93
N GLU A 55 -7.65 -0.26 -14.68
CA GLU A 55 -7.66 -0.18 -16.14
C GLU A 55 -8.72 -1.13 -16.75
N ALA A 56 -8.82 -2.36 -16.22
CA ALA A 56 -9.85 -3.31 -16.62
C ALA A 56 -11.28 -2.83 -16.26
N GLU A 57 -11.41 -2.05 -15.18
CA GLU A 57 -12.67 -1.42 -14.75
C GLU A 57 -12.97 -0.07 -15.46
N GLY A 58 -12.14 0.33 -16.43
CA GLY A 58 -12.28 1.62 -17.13
C GLY A 58 -12.00 2.84 -16.24
N ARG A 59 -11.27 2.65 -15.15
CA ARG A 59 -10.85 3.68 -14.19
C ARG A 59 -9.33 3.83 -14.22
N GLY A 60 -8.83 4.88 -13.57
CA GLY A 60 -7.39 5.12 -13.54
C GLY A 60 -6.97 6.15 -12.51
N MET A 61 -5.88 6.83 -12.81
CA MET A 61 -5.33 7.88 -11.98
C MET A 61 -5.09 9.13 -12.82
N ALA A 62 -5.36 10.28 -12.22
CA ALA A 62 -5.16 11.58 -12.85
C ALA A 62 -4.52 12.58 -11.86
N ILE A 63 -4.02 13.68 -12.38
CA ILE A 63 -3.62 14.81 -11.55
C ILE A 63 -4.89 15.49 -11.04
N SER A 64 -4.93 15.87 -9.76
CA SER A 64 -6.07 16.62 -9.24
C SER A 64 -6.15 18.01 -9.87
N PRO A 65 -7.31 18.44 -10.41
CA PRO A 65 -7.46 19.77 -10.99
C PRO A 65 -7.53 20.87 -9.94
N THR A 66 -7.77 20.53 -8.67
CA THR A 66 -8.00 21.50 -7.59
C THR A 66 -6.89 21.55 -6.55
N ASP A 67 -6.00 20.55 -6.52
CA ASP A 67 -4.92 20.46 -5.54
C ASP A 67 -3.65 19.89 -6.18
N PRO A 68 -2.60 20.69 -6.39
CA PRO A 68 -1.36 20.23 -7.02
C PRO A 68 -0.62 19.17 -6.19
N ASN A 69 -0.93 19.03 -4.91
CA ASN A 69 -0.34 18.03 -4.01
C ASN A 69 -1.16 16.75 -3.94
N SER A 70 -2.25 16.65 -4.72
CA SER A 70 -3.14 15.51 -4.75
C SER A 70 -3.21 14.87 -6.15
N ILE A 71 -3.33 13.55 -6.17
CA ILE A 71 -3.76 12.80 -7.34
C ILE A 71 -5.21 12.37 -7.17
N LEU A 72 -5.91 12.14 -8.27
CA LEU A 72 -7.16 11.40 -8.27
C LEU A 72 -6.85 9.93 -8.51
N LEU A 73 -7.41 9.06 -7.68
CA LEU A 73 -7.45 7.62 -7.93
C LEU A 73 -8.91 7.23 -8.08
N GLY A 74 -9.30 6.77 -9.28
CA GLY A 74 -10.68 6.91 -9.74
C GLY A 74 -11.06 8.39 -9.77
N ASP A 75 -12.15 8.73 -9.09
CA ASP A 75 -12.61 10.13 -8.93
C ASP A 75 -12.26 10.71 -7.55
N THR A 76 -11.56 9.95 -6.69
CA THR A 76 -11.32 10.33 -5.30
C THR A 76 -9.95 11.00 -5.15
N PRO A 77 -9.89 12.21 -4.57
CA PRO A 77 -8.63 12.86 -4.24
C PRO A 77 -7.87 12.09 -3.16
N LEU A 78 -6.61 11.84 -3.45
CA LEU A 78 -5.63 11.23 -2.55
C LEU A 78 -4.53 12.27 -2.35
N PRO A 79 -4.43 12.91 -1.18
CA PRO A 79 -3.42 13.94 -0.93
C PRO A 79 -2.09 13.33 -0.49
N SER A 80 -0.97 13.89 -0.95
CA SER A 80 0.37 13.51 -0.48
C SER A 80 0.70 14.15 0.87
N LEU A 81 1.48 13.46 1.69
CA LEU A 81 2.20 14.00 2.83
C LEU A 81 2.99 15.23 2.40
N GLN A 82 2.88 16.29 3.18
CA GLN A 82 3.64 17.53 3.03
C GLN A 82 4.59 17.71 4.22
N PRO A 83 5.71 18.44 4.08
CA PRO A 83 6.68 18.66 5.17
C PRO A 83 6.09 19.28 6.46
N ASN A 84 4.95 19.95 6.36
CA ASN A 84 4.21 20.58 7.45
C ASN A 84 2.89 19.85 7.80
N SER A 85 2.84 18.53 7.59
CA SER A 85 1.65 17.72 7.87
C SER A 85 1.55 17.32 9.35
N GLY A 86 1.03 18.20 10.20
CA GLY A 86 0.69 17.90 11.62
C GLY A 86 1.80 17.16 12.37
N SER A 87 1.48 16.02 12.99
CA SER A 87 2.45 15.20 13.74
C SER A 87 3.62 14.62 12.91
N TYR A 88 3.65 14.85 11.59
CA TYR A 88 4.76 14.54 10.70
C TYR A 88 5.60 15.79 10.32
N VAL A 89 5.47 16.90 11.02
CA VAL A 89 6.36 18.06 10.84
C VAL A 89 7.83 17.63 11.01
N GLY A 90 8.65 17.97 10.02
CA GLY A 90 10.09 17.69 10.04
C GLY A 90 10.50 16.27 9.66
N VAL A 91 9.57 15.38 9.28
CA VAL A 91 9.93 14.09 8.70
C VAL A 91 10.29 14.22 7.22
N ASP A 92 11.02 13.23 6.69
CA ASP A 92 11.24 13.12 5.25
C ASP A 92 9.91 12.85 4.53
N ALA A 93 9.41 13.88 3.84
CA ALA A 93 8.22 13.85 3.00
C ALA A 93 8.54 13.58 1.52
N GLY A 94 9.72 13.03 1.21
CA GLY A 94 10.14 12.69 -0.14
C GLY A 94 9.25 11.64 -0.82
N GLY A 95 9.13 11.74 -2.15
CA GLY A 95 8.21 10.91 -2.93
C GLY A 95 6.75 11.27 -2.68
N TYR A 96 5.84 10.36 -3.04
CA TYR A 96 4.40 10.55 -2.85
C TYR A 96 3.92 9.63 -1.73
N GLN A 97 3.91 10.13 -0.50
CA GLN A 97 3.54 9.35 0.67
C GLN A 97 2.09 9.64 1.07
N ILE A 98 1.36 8.63 1.52
CA ILE A 98 0.00 8.77 2.06
C ILE A 98 -0.08 8.09 3.43
N LEU A 99 -1.06 8.50 4.25
CA LEU A 99 -1.39 7.75 5.46
C LEU A 99 -1.93 6.37 5.11
N HIS A 100 -1.48 5.39 5.87
CA HIS A 100 -1.94 4.02 5.78
C HIS A 100 -2.84 3.70 6.98
N LEU A 101 -4.07 3.24 6.70
CA LEU A 101 -4.93 2.59 7.69
C LEU A 101 -5.27 1.17 7.25
N PRO A 102 -4.69 0.15 7.90
CA PRO A 102 -5.00 -1.25 7.60
C PRO A 102 -6.46 -1.57 7.94
N ARG A 103 -6.94 -2.71 7.44
CA ARG A 103 -8.27 -3.23 7.81
C ARG A 103 -8.24 -3.63 9.27
N GLN A 104 -9.32 -3.35 9.99
CA GLN A 104 -9.47 -3.69 11.42
C GLN A 104 -9.91 -5.14 11.66
N ASN A 105 -10.20 -5.90 10.60
CA ASN A 105 -10.56 -7.32 10.73
C ASN A 105 -9.25 -8.12 10.98
N PRO A 106 -9.17 -8.95 12.04
CA PRO A 106 -7.99 -9.79 12.33
C PRO A 106 -7.58 -10.75 11.21
N GLN A 107 -8.51 -11.12 10.32
CA GLN A 107 -8.22 -11.93 9.13
C GLN A 107 -8.84 -11.24 7.91
N PRO A 108 -8.19 -10.19 7.38
CA PRO A 108 -8.78 -9.36 6.34
C PRO A 108 -8.68 -9.97 4.94
N PHE A 109 -7.84 -10.99 4.76
CA PHE A 109 -7.56 -11.63 3.48
C PHE A 109 -7.69 -13.15 3.58
N GLU A 110 -8.16 -13.76 2.50
CA GLU A 110 -8.15 -15.20 2.36
C GLU A 110 -6.74 -15.68 2.03
N MET A 111 -6.22 -16.61 2.84
CA MET A 111 -4.84 -17.10 2.72
C MET A 111 -4.84 -18.54 2.25
N VAL A 112 -4.16 -18.77 1.12
CA VAL A 112 -4.04 -20.06 0.47
C VAL A 112 -2.60 -20.56 0.55
N SER A 113 -2.42 -21.81 0.98
CA SER A 113 -1.10 -22.47 0.93
C SER A 113 -0.71 -22.77 -0.51
N LEU A 114 0.50 -22.35 -0.92
CA LEU A 114 1.07 -22.71 -2.22
C LEU A 114 1.11 -24.23 -2.43
N THR A 115 1.38 -25.01 -1.38
CA THR A 115 1.39 -26.48 -1.48
C THR A 115 0.00 -27.05 -1.78
N LYS A 116 -1.06 -26.51 -1.17
CA LYS A 116 -2.45 -26.92 -1.48
C LYS A 116 -2.83 -26.52 -2.91
N LEU A 117 -2.44 -25.31 -3.34
CA LEU A 117 -2.65 -24.85 -4.71
C LEU A 117 -1.97 -25.79 -5.72
N MET A 118 -0.71 -26.16 -5.49
CA MET A 118 0.04 -27.07 -6.38
C MET A 118 -0.54 -28.49 -6.44
N ARG A 119 -1.28 -28.93 -5.41
CA ARG A 119 -1.96 -30.23 -5.38
C ARG A 119 -3.31 -30.22 -6.11
N GLY A 120 -3.82 -29.05 -6.47
CA GLY A 120 -5.15 -28.91 -7.05
C GLY A 120 -6.27 -29.01 -6.00
N ASP A 121 -5.96 -28.82 -4.72
CA ASP A 121 -6.93 -28.95 -3.61
C ASP A 121 -7.82 -27.69 -3.44
N ILE A 122 -7.81 -26.79 -4.42
CA ILE A 122 -8.42 -25.46 -4.34
C ILE A 122 -9.18 -25.19 -5.62
N ASP A 123 -10.43 -24.72 -5.47
CA ASP A 123 -11.27 -24.34 -6.59
C ASP A 123 -10.63 -23.17 -7.36
N ALA A 124 -10.52 -23.29 -8.67
CA ALA A 124 -9.98 -22.24 -9.54
C ALA A 124 -10.86 -20.98 -9.53
N ASP A 125 -12.15 -21.12 -9.25
CA ASP A 125 -13.09 -20.01 -9.13
C ASP A 125 -12.71 -19.04 -7.99
N LEU A 126 -11.93 -19.51 -7.02
CA LEU A 126 -11.42 -18.68 -5.93
C LEU A 126 -10.57 -17.50 -6.40
N PHE A 127 -9.91 -17.62 -7.56
CA PHE A 127 -8.95 -16.64 -8.05
C PHE A 127 -9.51 -15.69 -9.11
N ARG A 128 -10.74 -15.92 -9.59
CA ARG A 128 -11.34 -15.09 -10.65
C ARG A 128 -11.67 -13.69 -10.12
N ASP A 129 -11.48 -12.69 -10.98
CA ASP A 129 -11.81 -11.27 -10.75
C ASP A 129 -11.19 -10.67 -9.48
N ARG A 130 -9.99 -11.15 -9.11
CA ARG A 130 -9.28 -10.77 -7.89
C ARG A 130 -7.82 -10.46 -8.16
N ILE A 131 -7.27 -9.55 -7.35
CA ILE A 131 -5.83 -9.41 -7.21
C ILE A 131 -5.35 -10.53 -6.28
N VAL A 132 -4.48 -11.41 -6.79
CA VAL A 132 -3.88 -12.51 -6.03
C VAL A 132 -2.44 -12.18 -5.73
N LEU A 133 -2.08 -12.16 -4.45
CA LEU A 133 -0.71 -11.94 -4.00
C LEU A 133 -0.04 -13.26 -3.66
N ILE A 134 1.16 -13.46 -4.19
CA ILE A 134 2.00 -14.62 -3.89
C ILE A 134 3.20 -14.11 -3.11
N GLY A 135 3.37 -14.60 -1.89
CA GLY A 135 4.46 -14.21 -1.02
C GLY A 135 4.63 -15.17 0.14
N SER A 136 5.70 -14.97 0.91
CA SER A 136 6.02 -15.82 2.06
C SER A 136 5.53 -15.20 3.35
N THR A 137 5.00 -16.03 4.25
CA THR A 137 4.64 -15.69 5.63
C THR A 137 5.58 -16.35 6.64
N ALA A 138 6.71 -16.91 6.19
CA ALA A 138 7.62 -17.66 7.02
C ALA A 138 8.37 -16.75 8.02
N ALA A 139 8.28 -17.07 9.31
CA ALA A 139 8.95 -16.33 10.40
C ALA A 139 10.45 -16.12 10.18
N SER A 140 11.12 -17.08 9.53
CA SER A 140 12.57 -17.05 9.27
C SER A 140 13.03 -15.95 8.31
N LEU A 141 12.15 -15.44 7.44
CA LEU A 141 12.50 -14.39 6.49
C LEU A 141 12.57 -13.00 7.11
N LYS A 142 12.06 -12.84 8.35
CA LYS A 142 12.02 -11.56 9.07
C LYS A 142 11.35 -10.41 8.30
N ASP A 143 10.46 -10.76 7.37
CA ASP A 143 9.65 -9.81 6.59
C ASP A 143 8.33 -9.54 7.33
N PHE A 144 8.43 -8.88 8.48
CA PHE A 144 7.32 -8.60 9.38
C PHE A 144 7.28 -7.15 9.79
N PHE A 145 6.07 -6.60 9.82
CA PHE A 145 5.83 -5.19 10.10
C PHE A 145 4.78 -5.00 11.18
N MET A 146 5.01 -4.03 12.05
CA MET A 146 4.00 -3.52 12.97
C MET A 146 3.21 -2.42 12.27
N THR A 147 1.90 -2.34 12.50
CA THR A 147 1.02 -1.31 11.92
C THR A 147 0.18 -0.66 13.02
N ALA A 148 -0.48 0.47 12.75
CA ALA A 148 -1.33 1.12 13.75
C ALA A 148 -2.44 0.22 14.34
N HIS A 149 -2.82 -0.86 13.63
CA HIS A 149 -3.82 -1.82 14.12
C HIS A 149 -3.22 -2.99 14.91
N THR A 150 -1.90 -3.21 14.84
CA THR A 150 -1.29 -4.27 15.64
C THR A 150 -1.28 -3.90 17.12
N ASP A 151 -1.39 -2.63 17.51
CA ASP A 151 -1.49 -2.25 18.93
C ASP A 151 -2.89 -2.49 19.52
N SER A 152 -3.22 -3.75 19.81
CA SER A 152 -4.40 -4.09 20.61
C SER A 152 -4.07 -4.09 22.10
N LEU A 153 -4.73 -3.22 22.86
CA LEU A 153 -4.78 -3.21 24.34
C LEU A 153 -5.31 -4.54 24.94
N ALA A 154 -5.84 -5.45 24.11
CA ALA A 154 -6.43 -6.73 24.52
C ALA A 154 -5.54 -7.96 24.23
N GLY A 155 -4.23 -7.78 23.94
CA GLY A 155 -3.26 -8.85 24.21
C GLY A 155 -2.87 -9.79 23.07
N SER A 156 -2.80 -9.34 21.82
CA SER A 156 -1.66 -9.74 20.98
C SER A 156 -1.50 -8.83 19.78
N ALA A 157 -0.59 -7.86 19.93
CA ALA A 157 0.00 -7.23 18.76
C ALA A 157 0.76 -8.28 17.94
N ARG A 158 0.29 -8.55 16.73
CA ARG A 158 0.91 -9.53 15.84
C ARG A 158 1.48 -8.79 14.63
N PRO A 159 2.80 -8.80 14.45
CA PRO A 159 3.39 -8.34 13.20
C PRO A 159 2.74 -9.05 12.02
N ILE A 160 2.47 -8.30 10.95
CA ILE A 160 1.96 -8.87 9.70
C ILE A 160 3.10 -9.12 8.73
N SER A 161 2.96 -10.13 7.87
CA SER A 161 3.96 -10.41 6.84
C SER A 161 4.04 -9.28 5.79
N GLY A 162 5.17 -9.14 5.08
CA GLY A 162 5.30 -8.14 4.02
C GLY A 162 4.27 -8.29 2.89
N VAL A 163 3.93 -9.53 2.51
CA VAL A 163 2.86 -9.78 1.51
C VAL A 163 1.49 -9.32 2.01
N GLU A 164 1.20 -9.52 3.29
CA GLU A 164 -0.05 -9.07 3.92
C GLU A 164 -0.10 -7.54 4.02
N LEU A 165 1.03 -6.90 4.34
CA LEU A 165 1.15 -5.44 4.31
C LEU A 165 0.85 -4.88 2.91
N GLN A 166 1.39 -5.49 1.85
CA GLN A 166 1.06 -5.09 0.47
C GLN A 166 -0.44 -5.28 0.18
N GLY A 167 -1.06 -6.34 0.66
CA GLY A 167 -2.51 -6.54 0.59
C GLY A 167 -3.29 -5.42 1.27
N HIS A 168 -2.82 -4.94 2.41
CA HIS A 168 -3.42 -3.78 3.08
C HIS A 168 -3.29 -2.48 2.29
N PHE A 169 -2.13 -2.21 1.68
CA PHE A 169 -1.95 -1.05 0.80
C PHE A 169 -2.89 -1.11 -0.41
N ILE A 170 -2.91 -2.24 -1.12
CA ILE A 170 -3.77 -2.46 -2.28
C ILE A 170 -5.24 -2.30 -1.90
N SER A 171 -5.66 -2.93 -0.80
CA SER A 171 -7.03 -2.84 -0.35
C SER A 171 -7.44 -1.42 0.03
N GLN A 172 -6.55 -0.60 0.57
CA GLN A 172 -6.85 0.80 0.86
C GLN A 172 -7.05 1.59 -0.43
N LEU A 173 -6.13 1.43 -1.39
CA LEU A 173 -6.18 2.12 -2.68
C LEU A 173 -7.42 1.73 -3.50
N LEU A 174 -7.80 0.45 -3.54
CA LEU A 174 -9.04 0.01 -4.20
C LEU A 174 -10.29 0.62 -3.55
N ARG A 175 -10.36 0.72 -2.23
CA ARG A 175 -11.49 1.36 -1.54
C ARG A 175 -11.58 2.86 -1.85
N VAL A 176 -10.45 3.53 -2.02
CA VAL A 176 -10.41 4.93 -2.48
C VAL A 176 -10.93 5.02 -3.92
N ALA A 177 -10.46 4.15 -4.80
CA ALA A 177 -10.74 4.20 -6.23
C ALA A 177 -12.15 3.75 -6.64
N LEU A 178 -12.66 2.70 -6.00
CA LEU A 178 -13.91 2.03 -6.36
C LEU A 178 -15.08 2.54 -5.50
N ASP A 179 -14.88 2.59 -4.18
CA ASP A 179 -15.95 2.92 -3.22
C ASP A 179 -16.06 4.43 -2.94
N GLY A 180 -15.18 5.25 -3.50
CA GLY A 180 -15.14 6.68 -3.20
C GLY A 180 -14.74 6.99 -1.75
N ARG A 181 -14.15 6.03 -1.04
CA ARG A 181 -13.89 6.19 0.40
C ARG A 181 -12.81 7.24 0.60
N SER A 182 -13.15 8.30 1.32
CA SER A 182 -12.19 9.36 1.62
C SER A 182 -10.94 8.77 2.28
N PRO A 183 -9.74 9.11 1.77
CA PRO A 183 -8.50 8.70 2.41
C PRO A 183 -8.34 9.42 3.73
N VAL A 184 -7.46 8.85 4.55
CA VAL A 184 -7.12 9.39 5.84
C VAL A 184 -6.23 10.59 5.60
N ARG A 185 -6.62 11.72 6.17
CA ARG A 185 -5.95 12.99 5.93
C ARG A 185 -5.00 13.29 7.08
N PHE A 186 -3.87 13.88 6.72
CA PHE A 186 -3.03 14.57 7.69
C PHE A 186 -3.81 15.77 8.24
N LEU A 187 -3.64 16.06 9.52
CA LEU A 187 -4.15 17.31 10.10
C LEU A 187 -3.29 18.47 9.58
N SER A 188 -3.94 19.58 9.23
CA SER A 188 -3.26 20.84 8.92
C SER A 188 -3.06 21.64 10.22
N ASP A 189 -1.92 22.33 10.33
CA ASP A 189 -1.48 23.12 11.50
C ASP A 189 -2.54 23.90 12.30
N PRO A 190 -3.55 24.59 11.72
CA PRO A 190 -4.50 25.35 12.55
C PRO A 190 -5.48 24.52 13.37
N LEU A 191 -5.51 23.18 13.22
CA LEU A 191 -6.40 22.28 13.98
C LEU A 191 -5.69 21.55 15.14
N GLU A 192 -4.37 21.71 15.28
CA GLU A 192 -3.59 21.15 16.40
C GLU A 192 -3.57 22.17 17.55
N ILE A 193 -4.70 22.36 18.24
CA ILE A 193 -4.72 23.04 19.55
C ILE A 193 -4.47 21.96 20.60
N VAL A 194 -3.30 22.04 21.24
CA VAL A 194 -2.88 21.22 22.39
C VAL A 194 -3.74 21.47 23.61
#